data_AF-A0A2H3DVW6-F1
#
_entry.id   AF-A0A2H3DVW6-F1
#
_cell.length_a   1.000
_cell.length_b   1.000
_cell.length_c   1.000
_cell.angle_alpha   90.00
_cell.angle_beta   90.00
_cell.angle_gamma   90.00
#
_symmetry.space_group_name_H-M   'P 1'
#
loop_
_entity.id
_entity.type
_entity.pdbx_description
1 polymer ?
#
loop_
_entity_poly.entity_id
_entity_poly.type
_entity_poly.pdbx_seq_one_letter_code
_entity_poly.pdbx_strand_id
1 'polypeptide(L)'
;MRLPSFSYLAMSESTVENLSMETVLRLGTIAICIYDYVRTLPAEYKFWRDKGPQIRPNLVLFVLIRYISVAVLVVSNVGYFSHSFGEKSCQRYYMVPVVLKALQMTVCQFILGLRTYSISRRSQRIKIFLIVVTVIITLLEWFTNLYGRVMIRTDGNCTSGNDPSKLVNWTFYIWAMLYDMTTLGLSTYFLIKAGGSGLSSMTGLVRAMIIDGLGYIALLTVTNTLNLILYRASSLNAQAAAATLGIAFTWIMSQNILIKTRDAGMRSYKNHQPSSGRTPYSRSDDQSPAAVAVTTKGIELEVQVTINREQDADDAGVKWDDSRSDVESQKMSRLTR
;
A
#
# COMPACT_ATOMS: atom_id res chain seq x y z
N MET A 1 -36.23 -37.37 -6.38
CA MET A 1 -34.89 -36.77 -6.24
C MET A 1 -34.84 -36.03 -4.91
N ARG A 2 -34.18 -36.61 -3.89
CA ARG A 2 -33.89 -35.95 -2.61
C ARG A 2 -32.49 -35.32 -2.71
N LEU A 3 -32.41 -34.03 -2.44
CA LEU A 3 -31.14 -33.28 -2.37
C LEU A 3 -30.29 -33.81 -1.21
N PRO A 4 -28.99 -34.10 -1.41
CA PRO A 4 -28.05 -34.34 -0.32
C PRO A 4 -27.51 -32.98 0.15
N SER A 5 -28.27 -32.28 0.96
CA SER A 5 -27.90 -30.97 1.51
C SER A 5 -28.19 -30.95 2.99
N PHE A 6 -27.37 -31.62 3.80
CA PHE A 6 -27.27 -31.34 5.25
C PHE A 6 -26.03 -31.96 5.94
N SER A 7 -25.30 -32.86 5.29
CA SER A 7 -24.17 -33.57 5.92
C SER A 7 -22.83 -32.82 5.94
N TYR A 8 -22.65 -31.76 5.14
CA TYR A 8 -21.39 -30.99 5.12
C TYR A 8 -21.25 -29.98 6.26
N LEU A 9 -22.36 -29.49 6.83
CA LEU A 9 -22.31 -28.53 7.94
C LEU A 9 -22.01 -29.22 9.28
N ALA A 10 -22.62 -30.38 9.55
CA ALA A 10 -22.41 -31.14 10.78
C ALA A 10 -21.01 -31.78 10.90
N MET A 11 -20.35 -32.06 9.76
CA MET A 11 -18.97 -32.57 9.75
C MET A 11 -17.94 -31.45 10.06
N SER A 12 -18.33 -30.18 9.90
CA SER A 12 -17.48 -29.05 10.30
C SER A 12 -17.53 -28.79 11.81
N GLU A 13 -18.68 -28.98 12.46
CA GLU A 13 -18.89 -28.58 13.86
C GLU A 13 -18.11 -29.47 14.84
N SER A 14 -18.16 -30.79 14.64
CA SER A 14 -17.45 -31.79 15.47
C SER A 14 -15.93 -31.86 15.22
N THR A 15 -15.46 -31.45 14.04
CA THR A 15 -14.03 -31.37 13.73
C THR A 15 -13.40 -30.06 14.24
N VAL A 16 -14.19 -28.98 14.29
CA VAL A 16 -13.75 -27.67 14.82
C VAL A 16 -13.60 -27.70 16.34
N GLU A 17 -14.39 -28.50 17.07
CA GLU A 17 -14.28 -28.62 18.54
C GLU A 17 -12.95 -29.22 19.03
N ASN A 18 -12.21 -29.96 18.19
CA ASN A 18 -10.90 -30.53 18.53
C ASN A 18 -9.71 -29.83 17.84
N LEU A 19 -9.98 -28.79 17.04
CA LEU A 19 -8.92 -28.05 16.35
C LEU A 19 -8.40 -26.92 17.22
N SER A 20 -7.08 -26.85 17.42
CA SER A 20 -6.45 -25.70 18.07
C SER A 20 -6.88 -24.41 17.37
N MET A 21 -7.24 -23.38 18.14
CA MET A 21 -7.53 -22.03 17.63
C MET A 21 -6.43 -21.52 16.69
N GLU A 22 -5.17 -21.91 16.93
CA GLU A 22 -4.06 -21.58 16.05
C GLU A 22 -4.23 -22.17 14.64
N THR A 23 -4.63 -23.43 14.55
CA THR A 23 -4.86 -24.13 13.27
C THR A 23 -5.97 -23.47 12.48
N VAL A 24 -7.10 -23.15 13.13
CA VAL A 24 -8.24 -22.48 12.51
C VAL A 24 -7.82 -21.12 11.96
N LEU A 25 -7.09 -20.32 12.76
CA LEU A 25 -6.63 -19.00 12.35
C LEU A 25 -5.62 -19.06 11.21
N ARG A 26 -4.69 -20.03 11.21
CA ARG A 26 -3.75 -20.23 10.10
C ARG A 26 -4.48 -20.59 8.81
N LEU A 27 -5.42 -21.54 8.86
CA LEU A 27 -6.21 -21.95 7.69
C LEU A 27 -7.05 -20.78 7.14
N GLY A 28 -7.73 -20.04 8.01
CA GLY A 28 -8.48 -18.85 7.62
C GLY A 28 -7.58 -17.78 6.98
N THR A 29 -6.39 -17.57 7.55
CA THR A 29 -5.41 -16.64 7.01
C THR A 29 -4.92 -17.05 5.63
N ILE A 30 -4.60 -18.34 5.44
CA ILE A 30 -4.20 -18.90 4.13
C ILE A 30 -5.32 -18.68 3.10
N ALA A 31 -6.58 -18.95 3.46
CA ALA A 31 -7.72 -18.78 2.55
C ALA A 31 -7.88 -17.32 2.10
N ILE A 32 -7.80 -16.37 3.03
CA ILE A 32 -7.88 -14.93 2.74
C ILE A 32 -6.71 -14.51 1.83
N CYS A 33 -5.51 -14.98 2.14
CA CYS A 33 -4.30 -14.71 1.36
C CYS A 33 -4.38 -15.24 -0.08
N ILE A 34 -4.91 -16.46 -0.28
CA ILE A 34 -5.13 -17.03 -1.62
C ILE A 34 -6.16 -16.19 -2.39
N TYR A 35 -7.25 -15.81 -1.73
CA TYR A 35 -8.26 -14.95 -2.34
C TYR A 35 -7.68 -13.60 -2.79
N ASP A 36 -6.89 -12.94 -1.95
CA ASP A 36 -6.22 -11.68 -2.29
C ASP A 36 -5.18 -11.87 -3.41
N TYR A 37 -4.43 -12.97 -3.39
CA TYR A 37 -3.47 -13.31 -4.45
C TYR A 37 -4.15 -13.41 -5.81
N VAL A 38 -5.26 -14.15 -5.90
CA VAL A 38 -6.02 -14.33 -7.15
C VAL A 38 -6.64 -13.00 -7.61
N ARG A 39 -7.22 -12.23 -6.68
CA ARG A 39 -7.82 -10.93 -6.98
C ARG A 39 -6.82 -9.92 -7.54
N THR A 40 -5.56 -9.98 -7.12
CA THR A 40 -4.51 -9.02 -7.52
C THR A 40 -3.74 -9.42 -8.79
N LEU A 41 -3.91 -10.65 -9.30
CA LEU A 41 -3.32 -11.10 -10.57
C LEU A 41 -3.62 -10.20 -11.79
N PRO A 42 -4.87 -9.75 -12.06
CA PRO A 42 -5.13 -8.87 -13.20
C PRO A 42 -4.41 -7.52 -13.07
N ALA A 43 -4.22 -7.02 -11.84
CA ALA A 43 -3.42 -5.82 -11.61
C ALA A 43 -1.95 -6.07 -11.97
N GLU A 44 -1.37 -7.20 -11.52
CA GLU A 44 -0.01 -7.61 -11.86
C GLU A 44 0.21 -7.70 -13.38
N TYR A 45 -0.70 -8.34 -14.11
CA TYR A 45 -0.61 -8.43 -15.56
C TYR A 45 -0.57 -7.03 -16.21
N LYS A 46 -1.39 -6.09 -15.72
CA LYS A 46 -1.37 -4.69 -16.17
C LYS A 46 -0.05 -4.00 -15.82
N PHE A 47 0.52 -4.28 -14.64
CA PHE A 47 1.81 -3.76 -14.19
C PHE A 47 2.96 -4.16 -15.13
N TRP A 48 2.96 -5.40 -15.62
CA TRP A 48 3.98 -5.90 -16.56
C TRP A 48 3.86 -5.30 -17.97
N ARG A 49 2.64 -4.93 -18.39
CA ARG A 49 2.39 -4.40 -19.72
C ARG A 49 2.75 -2.91 -19.88
N ASP A 50 2.70 -2.14 -18.80
CA ASP A 50 2.90 -0.69 -18.83
C ASP A 50 4.39 -0.31 -18.66
N LYS A 51 5.03 0.31 -19.68
CA LYS A 51 6.48 0.60 -19.73
C LYS A 51 6.91 2.03 -19.30
N GLY A 52 6.29 2.61 -18.27
CA GLY A 52 6.62 3.98 -17.81
C GLY A 52 7.87 4.07 -16.90
N PRO A 53 8.67 5.16 -16.94
CA PRO A 53 9.91 5.30 -16.17
C PRO A 53 9.71 5.39 -14.65
N GLN A 54 8.59 5.98 -14.17
CA GLN A 54 8.23 6.01 -12.74
C GLN A 54 7.60 4.70 -12.23
N ILE A 55 7.27 3.77 -13.13
CA ILE A 55 6.60 2.50 -12.81
C ILE A 55 7.61 1.44 -12.35
N ARG A 56 8.87 1.55 -12.78
CA ARG A 56 9.96 0.60 -12.49
C ARG A 56 10.21 0.34 -10.99
N PRO A 57 10.38 1.36 -10.11
CA PRO A 57 10.66 1.09 -8.69
C PRO A 57 9.44 0.49 -7.96
N ASN A 58 8.23 0.96 -8.26
CA ASN A 58 7.01 0.43 -7.64
C ASN A 58 6.72 -1.00 -8.10
N LEU A 59 7.05 -1.35 -9.35
CA LEU A 59 6.96 -2.72 -9.86
C LEU A 59 7.91 -3.66 -9.11
N VAL A 60 9.18 -3.26 -8.93
CA VAL A 60 10.16 -4.06 -8.19
C VAL A 60 9.68 -4.30 -6.76
N LEU A 61 9.21 -3.26 -6.07
CA LEU A 61 8.68 -3.40 -4.71
C LEU A 61 7.43 -4.27 -4.64
N PHE A 62 6.54 -4.17 -5.63
CA PHE A 62 5.35 -5.00 -5.74
C PHE A 62 5.69 -6.49 -5.91
N VAL A 63 6.63 -6.80 -6.82
CA VAL A 63 7.15 -8.15 -7.02
C VAL A 63 7.79 -8.65 -5.73
N LEU A 64 8.70 -7.87 -5.13
CA LEU A 64 9.39 -8.27 -3.90
C LEU A 64 8.41 -8.57 -2.76
N ILE A 65 7.47 -7.68 -2.45
CA ILE A 65 6.52 -7.91 -1.35
C ILE A 65 5.64 -9.12 -1.62
N ARG A 66 5.19 -9.33 -2.86
CA ARG A 66 4.33 -10.46 -3.24
C ARG A 66 5.04 -11.79 -3.04
N TYR A 67 6.22 -11.96 -3.64
CA TYR A 67 6.93 -13.23 -3.59
C TYR A 67 7.53 -13.53 -2.21
N ILE A 68 8.06 -12.51 -1.51
CA ILE A 68 8.56 -12.70 -0.14
C ILE A 68 7.38 -13.09 0.77
N SER A 69 6.22 -12.42 0.69
CA SER A 69 5.07 -12.76 1.54
C SER A 69 4.55 -14.17 1.29
N VAL A 70 4.49 -14.62 0.03
CA VAL A 70 4.14 -16.01 -0.31
C VAL A 70 5.17 -16.98 0.28
N ALA A 71 6.47 -16.69 0.15
CA ALA A 71 7.52 -17.53 0.73
C ALA A 71 7.42 -17.59 2.26
N VAL A 72 7.22 -16.47 2.95
CA VAL A 72 7.00 -16.42 4.41
C VAL A 72 5.83 -17.31 4.80
N LEU A 73 4.70 -17.15 4.12
CA LEU A 73 3.46 -17.85 4.43
C LEU A 73 3.61 -19.35 4.18
N VAL A 74 4.22 -19.77 3.06
CA VAL A 74 4.47 -21.18 2.76
C VAL A 74 5.43 -21.79 3.78
N VAL A 75 6.60 -21.17 4.01
CA VAL A 75 7.61 -21.71 4.95
C VAL A 75 7.07 -21.75 6.39
N SER A 76 6.34 -20.71 6.83
CA SER A 76 5.74 -20.71 8.17
C SER A 76 4.73 -21.85 8.34
N ASN A 77 3.89 -22.10 7.33
CA ASN A 77 2.87 -23.15 7.41
C ASN A 77 3.44 -24.55 7.19
N VAL A 78 4.44 -24.72 6.32
CA VAL A 78 5.15 -26.01 6.16
C VAL A 78 5.83 -26.40 7.48
N GLY A 79 6.45 -25.46 8.19
CA GLY A 79 7.03 -25.73 9.50
C GLY A 79 6.01 -26.19 10.55
N TYR A 80 4.77 -25.70 10.43
CA TYR A 80 3.67 -26.02 11.34
C TYR A 80 2.95 -27.33 11.00
N PHE A 81 2.68 -27.61 9.72
CA PHE A 81 1.88 -28.76 9.30
C PHE A 81 2.69 -30.01 8.94
N SER A 82 3.99 -29.88 8.67
CA SER A 82 4.82 -31.04 8.33
C SER A 82 5.37 -31.72 9.58
N HIS A 83 4.96 -32.98 9.78
CA HIS A 83 5.41 -33.85 10.88
C HIS A 83 6.72 -34.62 10.59
N SER A 84 7.36 -34.38 9.43
CA SER A 84 8.51 -35.17 8.97
C SER A 84 9.87 -34.52 9.26
N PHE A 85 9.96 -33.49 10.11
CA PHE A 85 11.24 -32.85 10.39
C PHE A 85 12.09 -33.66 11.37
N GLY A 86 13.25 -34.12 10.88
CA GLY A 86 14.36 -34.55 11.73
C GLY A 86 15.03 -33.37 12.44
N GLU A 87 15.77 -33.66 13.51
CA GLU A 87 16.45 -32.64 14.33
C GLU A 87 17.44 -31.78 13.52
N LYS A 88 18.31 -32.41 12.73
CA LYS A 88 19.27 -31.72 11.85
C LYS A 88 18.59 -30.86 10.79
N SER A 89 17.45 -31.31 10.26
CA SER A 89 16.65 -30.54 9.29
C SER A 89 15.99 -29.34 9.97
N CYS A 90 15.46 -29.52 11.18
CA CYS A 90 14.83 -28.44 11.94
C CYS A 90 15.84 -27.36 12.33
N GLN A 91 17.06 -27.73 12.73
CA GLN A 91 18.14 -26.79 13.05
C GLN A 91 18.51 -25.87 11.86
N ARG A 92 18.35 -26.33 10.61
CA ARG A 92 18.55 -25.47 9.44
C ARG A 92 17.29 -24.68 9.08
N TYR A 93 16.13 -25.25 9.36
CA TYR A 93 14.84 -24.70 8.95
C TYR A 93 14.33 -23.57 9.85
N TYR A 94 14.53 -23.67 11.17
CA TYR A 94 13.82 -22.81 12.13
C TYR A 94 14.08 -21.31 11.93
N MET A 95 15.26 -20.90 11.44
CA MET A 95 15.58 -19.49 11.18
C MET A 95 15.00 -18.97 9.87
N VAL A 96 14.69 -19.83 8.91
CA VAL A 96 14.19 -19.44 7.58
C VAL A 96 12.90 -18.59 7.66
N PRO A 97 11.82 -19.01 8.35
CA PRO A 97 10.60 -18.19 8.44
C PRO A 97 10.85 -16.87 9.18
N VAL A 98 11.78 -16.84 10.15
CA VAL A 98 12.13 -15.64 10.92
C VAL A 98 12.82 -14.60 10.04
N VAL A 99 13.78 -15.03 9.22
CA VAL A 99 14.50 -14.16 8.27
C VAL A 99 13.57 -13.67 7.17
N LEU A 100 12.76 -14.55 6.59
CA LEU A 100 11.79 -14.16 5.56
C LEU A 100 10.79 -13.12 6.10
N LYS A 101 10.32 -13.29 7.34
CA LYS A 101 9.44 -12.31 8.00
C LYS A 101 10.14 -10.94 8.14
N ALA A 102 11.40 -10.92 8.56
CA ALA A 102 12.16 -9.68 8.66
C ALA A 102 12.31 -8.99 7.30
N LEU A 103 12.62 -9.76 6.24
CA LEU A 103 12.68 -9.26 4.87
C LEU A 103 11.35 -8.67 4.41
N GLN A 104 10.24 -9.36 4.69
CA GLN A 104 8.89 -8.87 4.35
C GLN A 104 8.61 -7.52 5.02
N MET A 105 8.95 -7.39 6.31
CA MET A 105 8.77 -6.15 7.07
C MET A 105 9.64 -5.02 6.51
N THR A 106 10.91 -5.30 6.20
CA THR A 106 11.82 -4.32 5.58
C THR A 106 11.27 -3.81 4.25
N VAL A 107 10.75 -4.68 3.38
CA VAL A 107 10.12 -4.26 2.12
C VAL A 107 8.87 -3.42 2.39
N CYS A 108 8.05 -3.79 3.38
CA CYS A 108 6.89 -2.98 3.78
C CYS A 108 7.31 -1.57 4.23
N GLN A 109 8.34 -1.45 5.07
CA GLN A 109 8.87 -0.16 5.51
C GLN A 109 9.32 0.71 4.34
N PHE A 110 10.03 0.13 3.37
CA PHE A 110 10.39 0.87 2.15
C PHE A 110 9.18 1.39 1.38
N ILE A 111 8.11 0.58 1.25
CA ILE A 111 6.86 0.99 0.58
C ILE A 111 6.21 2.17 1.32
N LEU A 112 6.12 2.09 2.65
CA LEU A 112 5.58 3.17 3.48
C LEU A 112 6.43 4.43 3.41
N GLY A 113 7.75 4.32 3.54
CA GLY A 113 8.69 5.43 3.44
C GLY A 113 8.63 6.14 2.10
N LEU A 114 8.56 5.39 0.98
CA LEU A 114 8.39 5.98 -0.35
C LEU A 114 7.07 6.72 -0.51
N ARG A 115 5.99 6.18 0.06
CA ARG A 115 4.68 6.84 0.06
C ARG A 115 4.73 8.15 0.86
N THR A 116 5.27 8.14 2.07
CA THR A 116 5.43 9.34 2.91
C THR A 116 6.32 10.37 2.21
N TYR A 117 7.39 9.93 1.54
CA TYR A 117 8.23 10.82 0.73
C TYR A 117 7.46 11.45 -0.44
N SER A 118 6.60 10.67 -1.12
CA SER A 118 5.75 11.20 -2.19
C SER A 118 4.74 12.24 -1.67
N ILE A 119 4.19 12.06 -0.46
CA ILE A 119 3.23 13.00 0.15
C ILE A 119 3.92 14.29 0.61
N SER A 120 5.16 14.20 1.11
CA SER A 120 5.94 15.36 1.61
C SER A 120 6.48 16.30 0.53
N ARG A 121 5.84 16.35 -0.65
CA ARG A 121 6.25 17.17 -1.81
C ARG A 121 7.73 16.98 -2.21
N ARG A 122 8.28 15.79 -1.98
CA ARG A 122 9.67 15.42 -2.32
C ARG A 122 10.78 16.27 -1.69
N SER A 123 10.53 16.90 -0.54
CA SER A 123 11.58 17.66 0.18
C SER A 123 12.80 16.78 0.51
N GLN A 124 14.00 17.24 0.12
CA GLN A 124 15.25 16.48 0.31
C GLN A 124 15.56 16.23 1.80
N ARG A 125 15.18 17.17 2.68
CA ARG A 125 15.37 17.01 4.13
C ARG A 125 14.58 15.83 4.68
N ILE A 126 13.33 15.68 4.23
CA ILE A 126 12.45 14.58 4.65
C ILE A 126 12.93 13.25 4.05
N LYS A 127 13.46 13.27 2.82
CA LYS A 127 14.09 12.08 2.22
C LYS A 127 15.22 11.53 3.09
N ILE A 128 16.17 12.40 3.45
CA ILE A 128 17.33 12.01 4.27
C ILE A 128 16.87 11.51 5.64
N PHE A 129 15.95 12.24 6.28
CA PHE A 129 15.36 11.82 7.55
C PHE A 129 14.72 10.43 7.47
N LEU A 130 13.86 10.18 6.47
CA LEU A 130 13.19 8.89 6.28
C LEU A 130 14.19 7.76 6.02
N ILE A 131 15.24 8.00 5.23
CA ILE A 131 16.29 6.99 4.98
C ILE A 131 17.02 6.64 6.29
N VAL A 132 17.46 7.65 7.04
CA VAL A 132 18.17 7.44 8.31
C VAL A 132 17.30 6.68 9.31
N VAL A 133 16.05 7.10 9.50
CA VAL A 133 15.11 6.42 10.40
C VAL A 133 14.83 4.99 9.94
N THR A 134 14.63 4.76 8.64
CA THR A 134 14.41 3.41 8.10
C THR A 134 15.60 2.51 8.39
N VAL A 135 16.83 2.96 8.10
CA VAL A 135 18.05 2.17 8.35
C VAL A 135 18.20 1.82 9.83
N ILE A 136 18.06 2.80 10.73
CA ILE A 136 18.21 2.58 12.18
C ILE A 136 17.17 1.58 12.68
N ILE A 137 15.89 1.79 12.33
CA ILE A 137 14.81 0.92 12.79
C ILE A 137 14.96 -0.48 12.21
N THR A 138 15.24 -0.63 10.92
CA THR A 138 15.45 -1.94 10.30
C THR A 138 16.60 -2.69 10.98
N LEU A 139 17.72 -2.03 11.30
CA LEU A 139 18.83 -2.69 12.01
C LEU A 139 18.41 -3.19 13.40
N LEU A 140 17.67 -2.37 14.15
CA LEU A 140 17.16 -2.73 15.48
C LEU A 140 16.14 -3.87 15.41
N GLU A 141 15.26 -3.87 14.41
CA GLU A 141 14.31 -4.96 14.15
C GLU A 141 15.00 -6.26 13.79
N TRP A 142 15.96 -6.23 12.89
CA TRP A 142 16.71 -7.42 12.50
C TRP A 142 17.47 -8.00 13.68
N PHE A 143 18.15 -7.15 14.46
CA PHE A 143 18.85 -7.58 15.67
C PHE A 143 17.89 -8.22 16.68
N THR A 144 16.79 -7.53 17.02
CA THR A 144 15.82 -8.02 18.01
C THR A 144 15.05 -9.25 17.54
N ASN A 145 14.85 -9.43 16.23
CA ASN A 145 14.15 -10.60 15.68
C ASN A 145 15.02 -11.85 15.61
N LEU A 146 16.34 -11.69 15.41
CA LEU A 146 17.28 -12.82 15.31
C LEU A 146 17.86 -13.23 16.67
N TYR A 147 17.97 -12.30 17.62
CA TYR A 147 18.58 -12.54 18.92
C TYR A 147 17.68 -13.39 19.83
N GLY A 148 18.21 -14.48 20.39
CA GLY A 148 17.50 -15.32 21.37
C GLY A 148 16.46 -16.28 20.77
N ARG A 149 16.57 -16.63 19.49
CA ARG A 149 15.72 -17.63 18.83
C ARG A 149 16.18 -19.05 19.16
N VAL A 150 15.22 -19.88 19.57
CA VAL A 150 15.43 -21.31 19.85
C VAL A 150 14.60 -22.16 18.91
N MET A 151 15.10 -23.35 18.55
CA MET A 151 14.32 -24.30 17.78
C MET A 151 13.31 -25.01 18.69
N ILE A 152 12.04 -25.05 18.28
CA ILE A 152 11.00 -25.82 18.97
C ILE A 152 10.58 -26.95 18.03
N ARG A 153 10.74 -28.18 18.51
CA ARG A 153 10.30 -29.39 17.82
C ARG A 153 9.24 -30.09 18.67
N THR A 154 8.03 -30.23 18.12
CA THR A 154 6.90 -30.88 18.77
C THR A 154 6.28 -31.83 17.76
N ASP A 155 6.24 -33.13 18.09
CA ASP A 155 5.61 -34.18 17.25
C ASP A 155 6.04 -34.16 15.77
N GLY A 156 7.32 -33.88 15.53
CA GLY A 156 7.90 -33.84 14.18
C GLY A 156 7.70 -32.52 13.42
N ASN A 157 6.96 -31.55 13.99
CA ASN A 157 6.86 -30.19 13.49
C ASN A 157 8.09 -29.37 13.88
N CYS A 158 8.41 -28.34 13.10
CA CYS A 158 9.55 -27.47 13.35
C CYS A 158 9.15 -26.00 13.29
N THR A 159 9.20 -25.34 14.44
CA THR A 159 8.89 -23.91 14.55
C THR A 159 10.00 -23.16 15.28
N SER A 160 10.08 -21.85 15.03
CA SER A 160 11.00 -20.99 15.79
C SER A 160 10.30 -20.49 17.04
N GLY A 161 10.89 -20.81 18.18
CA GLY A 161 10.49 -20.30 19.48
C GLY A 161 11.26 -19.07 19.91
N ASN A 162 10.85 -18.55 21.07
CA ASN A 162 11.59 -17.55 21.83
C ASN A 162 12.09 -18.19 23.11
N ASP A 163 13.32 -17.87 23.51
CA ASP A 163 13.80 -18.23 24.83
C ASP A 163 13.04 -17.42 25.90
N PRO A 164 12.33 -18.07 26.84
CA PRO A 164 11.57 -17.38 27.88
C PRO A 164 12.45 -16.53 28.81
N SER A 165 13.75 -16.81 28.89
CA SER A 165 14.71 -16.03 29.69
C SER A 165 15.12 -14.71 29.03
N LYS A 166 14.85 -14.51 27.73
CA LYS A 166 15.24 -13.33 26.97
C LYS A 166 14.00 -12.56 26.50
N LEU A 167 13.64 -11.51 27.24
CA LEU A 167 12.55 -10.58 26.94
C LEU A 167 12.83 -9.66 25.73
N VAL A 168 13.53 -10.12 24.69
CA VAL A 168 13.97 -9.26 23.56
C VAL A 168 12.99 -9.27 22.39
N ASN A 169 12.17 -10.32 22.25
CA ASN A 169 11.38 -10.51 21.04
C ASN A 169 10.14 -9.59 20.93
N TRP A 170 9.60 -9.06 22.03
CA TRP A 170 8.51 -8.06 21.96
C TRP A 170 9.02 -6.71 21.44
N THR A 171 10.32 -6.43 21.59
CA THR A 171 10.96 -5.18 21.16
C THR A 171 10.91 -5.01 19.65
N PHE A 172 10.90 -6.11 18.87
CA PHE A 172 10.66 -6.07 17.42
C PHE A 172 9.37 -5.30 17.07
N TYR A 173 8.27 -5.59 17.76
CA TYR A 173 6.98 -4.94 17.48
C TYR A 173 6.96 -3.47 17.91
N ILE A 174 7.74 -3.07 18.93
CA ILE A 174 7.90 -1.67 19.31
C ILE A 174 8.57 -0.89 18.19
N TRP A 175 9.68 -1.42 17.66
CA TRP A 175 10.41 -0.76 16.57
C TRP A 175 9.55 -0.62 15.32
N ALA A 176 8.81 -1.68 14.97
CA ALA A 176 7.83 -1.65 13.88
C ALA A 176 6.75 -0.58 14.09
N MET A 177 6.16 -0.54 15.29
CA MET A 177 5.14 0.45 15.64
C MET A 177 5.69 1.87 15.63
N LEU A 178 6.92 2.09 16.09
CA LEU A 178 7.56 3.41 16.08
C LEU A 178 7.76 3.92 14.65
N TYR A 179 8.15 3.04 13.73
CA TYR A 179 8.26 3.38 12.32
C TYR A 179 6.91 3.73 11.70
N ASP A 180 5.89 2.89 11.93
CA ASP A 180 4.54 3.12 11.43
C ASP A 180 3.97 4.45 11.96
N MET A 181 4.12 4.73 13.25
CA MET A 181 3.69 6.00 13.85
C MET A 181 4.44 7.20 13.26
N THR A 182 5.75 7.07 13.02
CA THR A 182 6.55 8.14 12.41
C THR A 182 6.08 8.42 10.98
N THR A 183 5.89 7.39 10.16
CA THR A 183 5.45 7.54 8.77
C THR A 183 3.99 8.01 8.67
N LEU A 184 3.12 7.52 9.55
CA LEU A 184 1.72 7.95 9.68
C LEU A 184 1.65 9.43 10.11
N GLY A 185 2.39 9.80 11.15
CA GLY A 185 2.45 11.16 11.69
C GLY A 185 2.97 12.16 10.65
N LEU A 186 4.07 11.83 9.96
CA LEU A 186 4.59 12.66 8.88
C LEU A 186 3.60 12.78 7.71
N SER A 187 3.00 11.68 7.28
CA SER A 187 2.02 11.68 6.19
C SER A 187 0.79 12.53 6.54
N THR A 188 0.32 12.44 7.79
CA THR A 188 -0.81 13.23 8.31
C THR A 188 -0.45 14.71 8.42
N TYR A 189 0.72 15.03 8.98
CA TYR A 189 1.19 16.41 9.13
C TYR A 189 1.29 17.13 7.79
N PHE A 190 1.93 16.49 6.79
CA PHE A 190 2.05 17.09 5.46
C PHE A 190 0.71 17.22 4.75
N LEU A 191 -0.22 16.30 5.00
CA LEU A 191 -1.58 16.40 4.47
C LEU A 191 -2.36 17.57 5.07
N ILE A 192 -2.34 17.71 6.40
CA ILE A 192 -3.01 18.82 7.09
C ILE A 192 -2.39 20.16 6.68
N LYS A 193 -1.05 20.24 6.61
CA LYS A 193 -0.35 21.44 6.17
C LYS A 193 -0.69 21.83 4.73
N ALA A 194 -0.82 20.85 3.84
CA ALA A 194 -1.26 21.08 2.46
C ALA A 194 -2.76 21.44 2.37
N GLY A 195 -3.60 20.93 3.27
CA GLY A 195 -5.03 21.22 3.34
C GLY A 195 -5.37 22.58 3.96
N GLY A 196 -4.57 23.06 4.91
CA GLY A 196 -4.76 24.36 5.57
C GLY A 196 -4.53 25.57 4.68
N SER A 197 -3.91 25.39 3.51
CA SER A 197 -3.70 26.42 2.49
C SER A 197 -4.62 26.28 1.27
N GLY A 198 -5.69 25.47 1.39
CA GLY A 198 -6.74 25.34 0.38
C GLY A 198 -7.03 23.90 -0.03
N LEU A 199 -7.62 23.12 0.89
CA LEU A 199 -8.16 21.78 0.60
C LEU A 199 -9.23 21.78 -0.52
N SER A 200 -9.80 22.95 -0.83
CA SER A 200 -10.71 23.20 -1.97
C SER A 200 -10.01 23.14 -3.34
N SER A 201 -8.71 23.43 -3.40
CA SER A 201 -7.93 23.46 -4.67
C SER A 201 -7.42 22.08 -5.11
N MET A 202 -7.37 21.09 -4.19
CA MET A 202 -7.02 19.72 -4.54
C MET A 202 -8.24 19.00 -5.13
N THR A 203 -8.10 18.49 -6.36
CA THR A 203 -9.14 17.67 -7.00
C THR A 203 -9.60 16.55 -6.07
N GLY A 204 -10.92 16.35 -5.93
CA GLY A 204 -11.51 15.37 -5.01
C GLY A 204 -10.96 13.95 -5.18
N LEU A 205 -10.46 13.63 -6.36
CA LEU A 205 -9.77 12.37 -6.68
C LEU A 205 -8.44 12.21 -5.93
N VAL A 206 -7.58 13.24 -5.89
CA VAL A 206 -6.29 13.19 -5.19
C VAL A 206 -6.51 13.12 -3.68
N ARG A 207 -7.52 13.84 -3.17
CA ARG A 207 -7.94 13.76 -1.77
C ARG A 207 -8.40 12.34 -1.40
N ALA A 208 -9.23 11.71 -2.21
CA ALA A 208 -9.70 10.35 -1.98
C ALA A 208 -8.53 9.34 -1.95
N MET A 209 -7.59 9.41 -2.89
CA MET A 209 -6.45 8.45 -2.95
C MET A 209 -5.46 8.61 -1.79
N ILE A 210 -5.30 9.83 -1.26
CA ILE A 210 -4.43 10.09 -0.11
C ILE A 210 -5.11 9.63 1.18
N ILE A 211 -6.39 9.95 1.39
CA ILE A 211 -7.18 9.49 2.55
C ILE A 211 -7.27 7.96 2.57
N ASP A 212 -7.53 7.35 1.41
CA ASP A 212 -7.68 5.90 1.28
C ASP A 212 -6.45 5.10 1.70
N GLY A 213 -5.25 5.67 1.53
CA GLY A 213 -4.06 4.95 1.96
C GLY A 213 -3.36 5.52 3.17
N LEU A 214 -3.84 6.61 3.75
CA LEU A 214 -3.64 6.86 5.19
C LEU A 214 -4.42 5.84 6.03
N GLY A 215 -5.62 5.45 5.58
CA GLY A 215 -6.38 4.36 6.20
C GLY A 215 -5.59 3.05 6.26
N TYR A 216 -4.84 2.71 5.21
CA TYR A 216 -4.00 1.51 5.21
C TYR A 216 -2.81 1.60 6.18
N ILE A 217 -2.17 2.77 6.31
CA ILE A 217 -1.08 2.95 7.28
C ILE A 217 -1.64 2.84 8.70
N ALA A 218 -2.77 3.50 8.98
CA ALA A 218 -3.43 3.43 10.28
C ALA A 218 -3.85 1.99 10.63
N LEU A 219 -4.40 1.25 9.67
CA LEU A 219 -4.78 -0.15 9.87
C LEU A 219 -3.57 -1.05 10.13
N LEU A 220 -2.43 -0.78 9.46
CA LEU A 220 -1.17 -1.49 9.73
C LEU A 220 -0.68 -1.20 11.15
N THR A 221 -0.74 0.07 11.59
CA THR A 221 -0.40 0.46 12.97
C THR A 221 -1.30 -0.25 13.98
N VAL A 222 -2.62 -0.32 13.74
CA VAL A 222 -3.57 -1.04 14.60
C VAL A 222 -3.22 -2.53 14.64
N THR A 223 -2.93 -3.14 13.49
CA THR A 223 -2.55 -4.55 13.40
C THR A 223 -1.27 -4.84 14.20
N ASN A 224 -0.24 -4.01 14.04
CA ASN A 224 1.01 -4.14 14.78
C ASN A 224 0.82 -3.90 16.30
N THR A 225 -0.08 -2.99 16.66
CA THR A 225 -0.48 -2.75 18.07
C THR A 225 -1.20 -3.97 18.66
N LEU A 226 -2.16 -4.55 17.93
CA LEU A 226 -2.86 -5.76 18.35
C LEU A 226 -1.90 -6.95 18.49
N ASN A 227 -0.94 -7.09 17.57
CA ASN A 227 0.10 -8.11 17.66
C ASN A 227 0.95 -7.96 18.92
N LEU A 228 1.31 -6.74 19.30
CA LEU A 228 2.03 -6.46 20.55
C LEU A 228 1.19 -6.78 21.79
N ILE A 229 -0.09 -6.39 21.79
CA ILE A 229 -1.00 -6.66 22.91
C ILE A 229 -1.19 -8.18 23.09
N LEU A 230 -1.44 -8.91 22.02
CA LEU A 230 -1.55 -10.37 22.05
C LEU A 230 -0.25 -11.02 22.49
N TYR A 231 0.90 -10.52 22.04
CA TYR A 231 2.20 -11.02 22.48
C TYR A 231 2.41 -10.88 23.99
N ARG A 232 1.89 -9.80 24.60
CA ARG A 232 2.00 -9.55 26.05
C ARG A 232 0.94 -10.30 26.87
N ALA A 233 -0.25 -10.49 26.32
CA ALA A 233 -1.42 -10.97 27.07
C ALA A 233 -1.70 -12.48 26.91
N SER A 234 -1.13 -13.15 25.90
CA SER A 234 -1.63 -14.48 25.49
C SER A 234 -0.56 -15.59 25.48
N SER A 235 -1.05 -16.83 25.53
CA SER A 235 -0.26 -18.08 25.47
C SER A 235 0.44 -18.25 24.11
N LEU A 236 1.49 -19.09 24.07
CA LEU A 236 2.33 -19.34 22.88
C LEU A 236 1.52 -19.56 21.58
N ASN A 237 0.39 -20.27 21.66
CA ASN A 237 -0.46 -20.58 20.51
C ASN A 237 -1.14 -19.33 19.93
N ALA A 238 -1.60 -18.42 20.80
CA ALA A 238 -2.21 -17.16 20.37
C ALA A 238 -1.16 -16.19 19.79
N GLN A 239 0.08 -16.24 20.29
CA GLN A 239 1.20 -15.47 19.71
C GLN A 239 1.52 -15.90 18.28
N ALA A 240 1.54 -17.21 18.02
CA ALA A 240 1.81 -17.78 16.70
C ALA A 240 0.69 -17.45 15.69
N ALA A 241 -0.56 -17.49 16.14
CA ALA A 241 -1.72 -17.09 15.34
C ALA A 241 -1.69 -15.59 14.99
N ALA A 242 -1.41 -14.72 15.96
CA ALA A 242 -1.29 -13.28 15.76
C ALA A 242 -0.15 -12.94 14.78
N ALA A 243 1.00 -13.61 14.89
CA ALA A 243 2.11 -13.41 13.96
C ALA A 243 1.72 -13.75 12.52
N THR A 244 0.95 -14.82 12.31
CA THR A 244 0.48 -15.25 10.98
C THR A 244 -0.51 -14.24 10.39
N LEU A 245 -1.44 -13.73 11.21
CA LEU A 245 -2.34 -12.65 10.81
C LEU A 245 -1.57 -11.37 10.45
N GLY A 246 -0.56 -10.99 11.25
CA GLY A 246 0.30 -9.84 10.98
C GLY A 246 1.02 -9.94 9.63
N ILE A 247 1.56 -11.11 9.29
CA ILE A 247 2.18 -11.40 7.98
C ILE A 247 1.18 -11.19 6.84
N ALA A 248 -0.05 -11.70 6.99
CA ALA A 248 -1.08 -11.59 5.96
C ALA A 248 -1.59 -10.16 5.78
N PHE A 249 -1.89 -9.45 6.86
CA PHE A 249 -2.31 -8.06 6.78
C PHE A 249 -1.22 -7.17 6.19
N THR A 250 0.04 -7.34 6.62
CA THR A 250 1.17 -6.60 6.05
C THR A 250 1.24 -6.79 4.54
N TRP A 251 1.05 -8.03 4.07
CA TRP A 251 1.05 -8.35 2.65
C TRP A 251 -0.11 -7.71 1.88
N ILE A 252 -1.35 -7.90 2.35
CA ILE A 252 -2.57 -7.37 1.70
C ILE A 252 -2.54 -5.85 1.65
N MET A 253 -2.17 -5.19 2.77
CA MET A 253 -2.16 -3.74 2.86
C MET A 253 -1.07 -3.13 1.97
N SER A 254 0.14 -3.71 1.97
CA SER A 254 1.25 -3.22 1.14
C SER A 254 0.95 -3.31 -0.35
N GLN A 255 0.32 -4.40 -0.81
CA GLN A 255 -0.09 -4.54 -2.22
C GLN A 255 -1.15 -3.50 -2.60
N ASN A 256 -2.19 -3.33 -1.78
CA ASN A 256 -3.26 -2.37 -2.05
C ASN A 256 -2.72 -0.92 -2.10
N ILE A 257 -1.78 -0.58 -1.21
CA ILE A 257 -1.08 0.71 -1.24
C ILE A 257 -0.36 0.91 -2.59
N LEU A 258 0.43 -0.08 -3.04
CA LEU A 258 1.21 0.02 -4.28
C LEU A 258 0.32 0.15 -5.52
N ILE A 259 -0.76 -0.63 -5.60
CA ILE A 259 -1.72 -0.57 -6.71
C ILE A 259 -2.35 0.82 -6.79
N LYS A 260 -2.85 1.36 -5.67
CA LYS A 260 -3.47 2.69 -5.63
C LYS A 260 -2.48 3.80 -5.97
N THR A 261 -1.26 3.76 -5.42
CA THR A 261 -0.22 4.75 -5.73
C THR A 261 0.15 4.74 -7.21
N ARG A 262 0.22 3.55 -7.84
CA ARG A 262 0.46 3.45 -9.28
C ARG A 262 -0.68 4.03 -10.09
N ASP A 263 -1.92 3.65 -9.79
CA ASP A 263 -3.08 4.14 -10.53
C ASP A 263 -3.19 5.67 -10.46
N ALA A 264 -2.78 6.28 -9.33
CA ALA A 264 -2.66 7.73 -9.19
C ALA A 264 -1.58 8.30 -10.13
N GLY A 265 -0.39 7.70 -10.13
CA GLY A 265 0.72 8.11 -10.99
C GLY A 265 0.39 8.02 -12.48
N MET A 266 -0.28 6.94 -12.91
CA MET A 266 -0.68 6.73 -14.31
C MET A 266 -1.73 7.76 -14.78
N ARG A 267 -2.69 8.12 -13.92
CA ARG A 267 -3.66 9.18 -14.24
C ARG A 267 -2.98 10.52 -14.40
N SER A 268 -2.04 10.85 -13.51
CA SER A 268 -1.26 12.09 -13.61
C SER A 268 -0.43 12.13 -14.90
N TYR A 269 0.24 11.03 -15.25
CA TYR A 269 1.00 10.91 -16.50
C TYR A 269 0.12 11.11 -17.74
N LYS A 270 -1.04 10.45 -17.79
CA LYS A 270 -1.99 10.58 -18.91
C LYS A 270 -2.55 12.00 -19.06
N ASN A 271 -2.74 12.72 -17.96
CA ASN A 271 -3.23 14.11 -17.98
C ASN A 271 -2.14 15.10 -18.45
N HIS A 272 -0.85 14.80 -18.23
CA HIS A 272 0.26 15.66 -18.65
C HIS A 272 0.76 15.37 -20.08
N GLN A 273 0.35 14.25 -20.68
CA GLN A 273 0.60 14.00 -22.08
C GLN A 273 -0.55 14.67 -22.86
N PRO A 274 -0.35 15.86 -23.47
CA PRO A 274 -1.37 16.41 -24.34
C PRO A 274 -1.67 15.35 -25.38
N SER A 275 -2.95 15.04 -25.55
CA SER A 275 -3.43 14.30 -26.72
C SER A 275 -2.75 14.95 -27.92
N SER A 276 -1.75 14.28 -28.49
CA SER A 276 -1.28 14.59 -29.83
C SER A 276 -2.50 14.37 -30.70
N GLY A 277 -3.23 15.46 -30.91
CA GLY A 277 -4.29 15.55 -31.89
C GLY A 277 -3.66 15.07 -33.17
N ARG A 278 -4.18 13.95 -33.68
CA ARG A 278 -3.89 13.44 -35.00
C ARG A 278 -4.50 14.45 -35.96
N THR A 279 -3.80 15.54 -36.25
CA THR A 279 -4.15 16.43 -37.36
C THR A 279 -3.85 15.66 -38.65
N PRO A 280 -4.82 15.45 -39.55
CA PRO A 280 -4.54 14.91 -40.86
C PRO A 280 -3.78 15.97 -41.66
N TYR A 281 -2.50 15.68 -41.92
CA TYR A 281 -1.71 16.07 -43.08
C TYR A 281 -2.26 17.25 -43.91
N SER A 282 -1.75 18.47 -43.66
CA SER A 282 -1.63 19.48 -44.71
C SER A 282 -0.15 19.56 -45.07
N ARG A 283 0.12 19.12 -46.29
CA ARG A 283 1.42 19.10 -46.94
C ARG A 283 1.67 20.50 -47.51
N SER A 284 2.68 21.18 -46.98
CA SER A 284 3.30 22.34 -47.62
C SER A 284 4.80 22.22 -47.43
N ASP A 285 5.49 22.05 -48.54
CA ASP A 285 6.94 22.05 -48.68
C ASP A 285 7.51 23.43 -48.32
N ASP A 286 8.58 23.49 -47.51
CA ASP A 286 9.82 24.23 -47.84
C ASP A 286 10.88 24.24 -46.72
N GLN A 287 12.14 24.15 -47.18
CA GLN A 287 13.44 24.52 -46.60
C GLN A 287 14.03 23.85 -45.32
N SER A 288 15.22 23.26 -45.53
CA SER A 288 16.24 22.71 -44.60
C SER A 288 17.04 23.79 -43.83
N PRO A 289 18.09 23.48 -43.03
CA PRO A 289 18.27 22.49 -41.97
C PRO A 289 18.78 23.14 -40.65
N ALA A 290 18.38 22.65 -39.47
CA ALA A 290 19.09 22.98 -38.23
C ALA A 290 19.11 21.80 -37.27
N ALA A 291 20.31 21.30 -37.01
CA ALA A 291 20.60 20.28 -36.01
C ALA A 291 20.16 20.75 -34.62
N VAL A 292 19.32 19.96 -33.95
CA VAL A 292 18.99 20.17 -32.53
C VAL A 292 19.57 19.02 -31.72
N ALA A 293 20.55 19.39 -30.89
CA ALA A 293 21.22 18.52 -29.94
C ALA A 293 20.22 17.89 -28.97
N VAL A 294 20.31 16.56 -28.82
CA VAL A 294 19.62 15.80 -27.77
C VAL A 294 20.26 16.17 -26.44
N THR A 295 19.64 17.07 -25.70
CA THR A 295 20.04 17.39 -24.33
C THR A 295 19.14 16.62 -23.38
N THR A 296 19.69 15.59 -22.74
CA THR A 296 19.05 14.85 -21.65
C THR A 296 19.02 15.75 -20.41
N LYS A 297 17.97 16.56 -20.25
CA LYS A 297 17.66 17.22 -18.98
C LYS A 297 16.37 16.68 -18.41
N GLY A 298 16.48 16.11 -17.21
CA GLY A 298 15.35 15.68 -16.41
C GLY A 298 14.41 16.85 -16.17
N ILE A 299 13.13 16.58 -16.34
CA ILE A 299 12.04 17.55 -16.20
C ILE A 299 12.04 18.07 -14.76
N GLU A 300 12.58 19.27 -14.57
CA GLU A 300 12.33 20.15 -13.42
C GLU A 300 10.85 20.52 -13.42
N LEU A 301 10.16 20.23 -12.32
CA LEU A 301 8.84 20.78 -12.04
C LEU A 301 9.03 22.21 -11.52
N GLU A 302 9.11 23.17 -12.44
CA GLU A 302 8.87 24.57 -12.14
C GLU A 302 7.38 24.83 -12.32
N VAL A 303 6.65 24.96 -11.21
CA VAL A 303 5.27 25.46 -11.22
C VAL A 303 5.36 26.98 -11.28
N GLN A 304 5.56 27.55 -12.47
CA GLN A 304 5.24 28.95 -12.71
C GLN A 304 3.75 29.04 -13.07
N VAL A 305 2.95 29.49 -12.11
CA VAL A 305 1.60 30.00 -12.39
C VAL A 305 1.78 31.45 -12.83
N THR A 306 1.98 31.66 -14.14
CA THR A 306 1.87 33.00 -14.72
C THR A 306 0.39 33.33 -14.84
N ILE A 307 -0.14 34.10 -13.89
CA ILE A 307 -1.45 34.72 -14.01
C ILE A 307 -1.26 35.91 -14.95
N ASN A 308 -1.56 35.73 -16.24
CA ASN A 308 -1.69 36.85 -17.17
C ASN A 308 -2.94 37.63 -16.77
N ARG A 309 -2.73 38.76 -16.08
CA ARG A 309 -3.76 39.74 -15.76
C ARG A 309 -3.38 41.04 -16.47
N GLU A 310 -3.45 41.06 -17.80
CA GLU A 310 -3.37 42.27 -18.62
C GLU A 310 -3.70 41.93 -20.08
N GLN A 311 -5.00 41.84 -20.39
CA GLN A 311 -5.59 42.24 -21.67
C GLN A 311 -7.10 42.03 -21.57
N ASP A 312 -7.82 43.14 -21.35
CA ASP A 312 -9.19 43.41 -21.79
C ASP A 312 -9.54 44.82 -21.27
N ALA A 313 -8.74 45.79 -21.73
CA ALA A 313 -9.19 47.15 -21.92
C ALA A 313 -9.23 47.33 -23.44
N ASP A 314 -10.37 47.83 -23.93
CA ASP A 314 -10.71 48.09 -25.33
C ASP A 314 -11.26 46.90 -26.13
N ASP A 315 -12.53 46.56 -25.89
CA ASP A 315 -13.45 46.40 -27.02
C ASP A 315 -14.90 46.79 -26.68
N ALA A 316 -15.55 47.25 -27.73
CA ALA A 316 -16.80 47.97 -27.90
C ALA A 316 -17.98 47.70 -26.93
N GLY A 317 -18.71 48.79 -26.68
CA GLY A 317 -19.99 48.80 -26.00
C GLY A 317 -20.99 47.81 -26.61
N VAL A 318 -21.41 46.86 -25.78
CA VAL A 318 -22.60 46.05 -26.01
C VAL A 318 -23.69 46.58 -25.08
N LYS A 319 -24.67 47.22 -25.70
CA LYS A 319 -25.93 47.68 -25.12
C LYS A 319 -26.71 46.45 -24.65
N TRP A 320 -26.92 46.32 -23.34
CA TRP A 320 -27.80 45.30 -22.79
C TRP A 320 -29.25 45.70 -23.05
N ASP A 321 -29.91 44.95 -23.92
CA ASP A 321 -31.35 45.08 -24.17
C ASP A 321 -32.11 44.43 -23.01
N ASP A 322 -32.88 45.25 -22.31
CA ASP A 322 -33.63 44.93 -21.09
C ASP A 322 -34.97 44.26 -21.44
N SER A 323 -34.93 43.14 -22.16
CA SER A 323 -36.13 42.47 -22.72
C SER A 323 -36.53 41.18 -21.97
N ARG A 324 -36.05 40.96 -20.75
CA ARG A 324 -36.32 39.70 -20.00
C ARG A 324 -37.21 39.87 -18.75
N SER A 325 -37.76 41.06 -18.51
CA SER A 325 -38.67 41.34 -17.39
C SER A 325 -40.17 41.29 -17.78
N ASP A 326 -40.52 41.34 -19.08
CA ASP A 326 -41.93 41.35 -19.50
C ASP A 326 -42.54 39.96 -19.76
N VAL A 327 -41.72 38.91 -19.89
CA VAL A 327 -42.20 37.54 -20.18
C VAL A 327 -42.73 36.82 -18.92
N GLU A 328 -42.32 37.22 -17.72
CA GLU A 328 -42.88 36.66 -16.47
C GLU A 328 -44.19 37.31 -16.03
N SER A 329 -44.41 38.60 -16.32
CA SER A 329 -45.65 39.30 -15.96
C SER A 329 -46.86 38.87 -16.80
N GLN A 330 -46.67 38.31 -18.00
CA GLN A 330 -47.75 37.75 -18.82
C GLN A 330 -48.13 36.30 -18.45
N LYS A 331 -47.28 35.57 -17.72
CA LYS A 331 -47.58 34.18 -17.30
C LYS A 331 -48.43 34.11 -16.03
N MET A 332 -48.38 35.11 -15.15
CA MET A 332 -49.20 35.12 -13.92
C MET A 332 -50.65 35.60 -14.11
N SER A 333 -51.01 36.21 -15.24
CA SER A 333 -52.38 36.68 -15.50
C SER A 333 -53.30 35.64 -16.17
N ARG A 334 -52.80 34.44 -16.50
CA ARG A 334 -53.59 33.33 -17.10
C ARG A 334 -53.94 32.20 -16.13
N LEU A 335 -53.67 32.34 -14.84
CA LEU A 335 -54.01 31.34 -13.81
C LEU A 335 -55.12 31.78 -12.83
N THR A 336 -55.77 32.92 -13.10
CA THR A 336 -56.86 33.47 -12.26
C THR A 336 -58.08 33.90 -13.07
N ARG A 337 -58.48 33.11 -14.07
CA ARG A 337 -59.82 33.20 -14.65
C ARG A 337 -60.41 31.83 -14.94
#